data_AF-A0AAN4YJI5-F1
#
_entry.id   AF-A0AAN4YJI5-F1
#
_cell.length_a   1.000
_cell.length_b   1.000
_cell.length_c   1.000
_cell.angle_alpha   90.00
_cell.angle_beta   90.00
_cell.angle_gamma   90.00
#
_symmetry.space_group_name_H-M   'P 1'
#
loop_
_entity.id
_entity.type
_entity.pdbx_description
1 polymer ?
#
loop_
_entity_poly.entity_id
_entity_poly.type
_entity_poly.pdbx_seq_one_letter_code
_entity_poly.pdbx_strand_id
1 'polypeptide(L)'
;MRTAFPRPFIAYYPAIINQSDIKERINILDGQFKTASFDIPRPCQYEPLQPRESYDPISPTVYNGPTKEIRLGDITLARSGDKGANLNFGIFVSDPAHWEWLRSFMTISRMRDLLGDDWDDSFSIERVEFPHIHAVHFVIYGILGRGVSSSSRLDGYGKGFADYIRDKVVSVPVQFDLKQSTRL
;
A
#
# COMPACT_ATOMS: atom_id res chain seq x y z
N MET A 1 8.86 22.42 21.22
CA MET A 1 8.69 23.88 21.10
C MET A 1 8.40 24.20 19.64
N ARG A 2 7.15 24.53 19.26
CA ARG A 2 6.86 25.01 17.90
C ARG A 2 7.41 26.42 17.77
N THR A 3 8.30 26.67 16.82
CA THR A 3 8.88 28.00 16.60
C THR A 3 7.81 28.92 15.99
N ALA A 4 7.65 30.13 16.53
CA ALA A 4 6.72 31.15 16.01
C ALA A 4 7.09 31.68 14.62
N PHE A 5 8.29 31.38 14.12
CA PHE A 5 8.78 31.79 12.81
C PHE A 5 8.58 30.67 11.78
N PRO A 6 7.94 30.94 10.62
CA PRO A 6 7.81 29.96 9.55
C PRO A 6 9.19 29.56 9.03
N ARG A 7 9.37 28.27 8.78
CA ARG A 7 10.59 27.73 8.15
C ARG A 7 10.26 27.22 6.76
N PRO A 8 11.14 27.41 5.76
CA PRO A 8 10.98 26.78 4.47
C PRO A 8 10.99 25.26 4.63
N PHE A 9 10.20 24.57 3.82
CA PHE A 9 10.16 23.11 3.76
C PHE A 9 10.13 22.66 2.30
N ILE A 10 10.55 21.41 2.05
CA ILE A 10 10.64 20.85 0.71
C ILE A 10 9.36 20.07 0.42
N ALA A 11 8.66 20.46 -0.65
CA ALA A 11 7.50 19.75 -1.15
C ALA A 11 7.86 18.86 -2.34
N TYR A 12 7.44 17.60 -2.26
CA TYR A 12 7.55 16.68 -3.39
C TYR A 12 6.52 17.06 -4.46
N TYR A 13 6.98 17.18 -5.71
CA TYR A 13 6.14 17.43 -6.87
C TYR A 13 6.50 16.44 -7.99
N PRO A 14 5.67 15.41 -8.24
CA PRO A 14 5.89 14.51 -9.36
C PRO A 14 5.58 15.24 -10.67
N ALA A 15 6.49 15.15 -11.63
CA ALA A 15 6.31 15.70 -12.97
C ALA A 15 6.74 14.66 -14.01
N ILE A 16 6.17 14.77 -15.21
CA ILE A 16 6.57 13.95 -16.37
C ILE A 16 7.71 14.69 -17.07
N ILE A 17 8.74 13.96 -17.45
CA ILE A 17 9.81 14.41 -18.34
C ILE A 17 9.75 13.57 -19.61
N ASN A 18 10.03 14.16 -20.77
CA ASN A 18 10.14 13.37 -21.99
C ASN A 18 11.32 12.43 -21.84
N GLN A 19 11.08 11.13 -22.04
CA GLN A 19 12.15 10.14 -21.98
C GLN A 19 13.26 10.43 -23.00
N SER A 20 12.94 11.14 -24.09
CA SER A 20 13.93 11.60 -25.07
C SER A 20 15.00 12.53 -24.50
N ASP A 21 14.71 13.16 -23.36
CA ASP A 21 15.59 14.14 -22.72
C ASP A 21 16.47 13.47 -21.65
N ILE A 22 16.20 12.20 -21.32
CA ILE A 22 16.99 11.41 -20.37
C ILE A 22 18.10 10.65 -21.12
N LYS A 23 19.33 10.73 -20.60
CA LYS A 23 20.47 9.90 -21.02
C LYS A 23 20.71 8.82 -19.97
N GLU A 24 20.17 7.64 -20.20
CA GLU A 24 20.34 6.49 -19.30
C GLU A 24 21.72 5.85 -19.50
N ARG A 25 22.45 5.64 -18.40
CA ARG A 25 23.76 4.98 -18.39
C ARG A 25 23.87 4.00 -17.23
N ILE A 26 24.54 2.87 -17.45
CA ILE A 26 24.96 1.95 -16.39
C ILE A 26 26.36 2.35 -15.95
N ASN A 27 26.55 2.56 -14.65
CA ASN A 27 27.85 2.82 -14.07
C ASN A 27 28.24 1.64 -13.18
N ILE A 28 29.32 0.95 -13.52
CA ILE A 28 29.89 -0.14 -12.73
C ILE A 28 31.08 0.40 -11.96
N LEU A 29 31.04 0.26 -10.64
CA LEU A 29 32.13 0.60 -9.74
C LEU A 29 32.95 -0.66 -9.48
N ASP A 30 34.27 -0.59 -9.65
CA ASP A 30 35.16 -1.67 -9.21
C ASP A 30 35.45 -1.59 -7.70
N GLY A 31 36.19 -2.57 -7.17
CA GLY A 31 36.59 -2.62 -5.76
C GLY A 31 37.52 -1.48 -5.31
N GLN A 32 37.94 -0.60 -6.24
CA GLN A 32 38.77 0.59 -6.00
C GLN A 32 37.97 1.87 -6.27
N PHE A 33 36.64 1.79 -6.41
CA PHE A 33 35.72 2.88 -6.74
C PHE A 33 35.96 3.54 -8.11
N LYS A 34 36.68 2.88 -9.03
CA LYS A 34 36.79 3.35 -10.40
C LYS A 34 35.48 3.05 -11.13
N THR A 35 35.00 4.04 -11.87
CA THR A 35 33.71 3.95 -12.59
C THR A 35 33.91 3.61 -14.06
N ALA A 36 33.26 2.56 -14.55
CA ALA A 36 33.06 2.27 -15.96
C ALA A 36 31.61 2.58 -16.36
N SER A 37 31.40 3.41 -17.39
CA SER A 37 30.08 3.92 -17.77
C SER A 37 29.66 3.47 -19.16
N PHE A 38 28.51 2.80 -19.26
CA PHE A 38 27.95 2.25 -20.51
C PHE A 38 26.62 2.93 -20.85
N ASP A 39 26.44 3.34 -22.10
CA ASP A 39 25.17 3.90 -22.58
C ASP A 39 24.12 2.81 -22.75
N ILE A 40 22.88 3.08 -22.34
CA ILE A 40 21.75 2.17 -22.52
C ILE A 40 20.98 2.57 -23.79
N PRO A 41 20.78 1.66 -24.77
CA PRO A 41 19.94 1.95 -25.92
C PRO A 41 18.48 2.09 -25.47
N ARG A 42 17.75 2.99 -26.13
CA ARG A 42 16.33 3.21 -25.83
C ARG A 42 15.51 1.98 -26.23
N PRO A 43 14.44 1.65 -25.48
CA PRO A 43 13.44 0.69 -25.94
C PRO A 43 12.91 1.11 -27.33
N CYS A 44 12.86 0.16 -28.26
CA CYS A 44 12.34 0.42 -29.61
C CYS A 44 10.80 0.50 -29.63
N GLN A 45 10.14 -0.01 -28.59
CA GLN A 45 8.69 -0.08 -28.47
C GLN A 45 8.27 0.39 -27.08
N TYR A 46 7.20 1.18 -27.04
CA TYR A 46 6.57 1.66 -25.82
C TYR A 46 5.13 1.21 -25.80
N GLU A 47 4.60 0.95 -24.61
CA GLU A 47 3.18 0.70 -24.39
C GLU A 47 2.52 1.95 -23.80
N PRO A 48 1.33 2.34 -24.29
CA PRO A 48 0.60 3.45 -23.70
C PRO A 48 0.16 3.10 -22.28
N LEU A 49 0.29 4.06 -21.37
CA LEU A 49 -0.20 3.93 -19.99
C LEU A 49 -1.71 3.67 -20.00
N GLN A 50 -2.13 2.51 -19.50
CA GLN A 50 -3.54 2.18 -19.34
C GLN A 50 -4.08 2.69 -18.01
N PRO A 51 -5.40 2.96 -17.90
CA PRO A 51 -6.05 3.17 -16.62
C PRO A 51 -5.78 1.98 -15.70
N ARG A 52 -5.55 2.26 -14.42
CA ARG A 52 -5.46 1.19 -13.42
C ARG A 52 -6.84 0.65 -13.13
N GLU A 53 -6.93 -0.67 -13.09
CA GLU A 53 -8.15 -1.32 -12.63
C GLU A 53 -8.33 -1.09 -11.14
N SER A 54 -9.56 -0.78 -10.74
CA SER A 54 -9.96 -0.71 -9.34
C SER A 54 -11.35 -1.29 -9.22
N TYR A 55 -11.47 -2.35 -8.42
CA TYR A 55 -12.72 -3.11 -8.30
C TYR A 55 -12.85 -3.76 -6.93
N ASP A 56 -14.10 -3.93 -6.53
CA ASP A 56 -14.47 -4.84 -5.46
C ASP A 56 -14.53 -6.29 -5.96
N PRO A 57 -14.42 -7.29 -5.07
CA PRO A 57 -14.37 -8.69 -5.47
C PRO A 57 -15.60 -9.08 -6.29
N ILE A 58 -15.37 -9.70 -7.44
CA ILE A 58 -16.44 -10.32 -8.22
C ILE A 58 -16.98 -11.51 -7.43
N SER A 59 -18.31 -11.56 -7.22
CA SER A 59 -19.01 -12.62 -6.47
C SER A 59 -18.42 -12.88 -5.07
N PRO A 60 -18.50 -11.92 -4.14
CA PRO A 60 -17.93 -12.07 -2.80
C PRO A 60 -18.57 -13.26 -2.07
N THR A 61 -17.73 -14.02 -1.35
CA THR A 61 -18.19 -15.13 -0.51
C THR A 61 -18.83 -14.58 0.75
N VAL A 62 -20.08 -14.97 1.01
CA VAL A 62 -20.80 -14.63 2.23
C VAL A 62 -20.64 -15.75 3.25
N TYR A 63 -20.16 -15.40 4.44
CA TYR A 63 -20.00 -16.33 5.56
C TYR A 63 -21.10 -16.10 6.60
N ASN A 64 -22.13 -16.95 6.61
CA ASN A 64 -23.29 -16.84 7.50
C ASN A 64 -23.16 -17.62 8.83
N GLY A 65 -22.01 -18.27 9.04
CA GLY A 65 -21.73 -19.05 10.25
C GLY A 65 -21.39 -18.18 11.46
N PRO A 66 -21.20 -18.80 12.64
CA PRO A 66 -20.73 -18.09 13.82
C PRO A 66 -19.38 -17.41 13.57
N THR A 67 -19.21 -16.23 14.16
CA THR A 67 -17.98 -15.43 14.11
C THR A 67 -17.36 -15.29 15.49
N LYS A 68 -16.07 -14.94 15.53
CA LYS A 68 -15.32 -14.54 16.72
C LYS A 68 -14.65 -13.19 16.47
N GLU A 69 -14.61 -12.35 17.50
CA GLU A 69 -13.86 -11.09 17.46
C GLU A 69 -12.38 -11.36 17.70
N ILE A 70 -11.55 -10.99 16.72
CA ILE A 70 -10.09 -11.09 16.79
C ILE A 70 -9.45 -9.84 16.18
N ARG A 71 -8.15 -9.62 16.38
CA ARG A 71 -7.46 -8.58 15.62
C ARG A 71 -7.27 -9.07 14.19
N LEU A 72 -7.44 -8.18 13.21
CA LEU A 72 -7.23 -8.51 11.80
C LEU A 72 -5.81 -9.07 11.56
N GLY A 73 -4.83 -8.59 12.32
CA GLY A 73 -3.44 -9.06 12.30
C GLY A 73 -3.21 -10.46 12.85
N ASP A 74 -4.19 -11.08 13.53
CA ASP A 74 -4.12 -12.46 14.02
C ASP A 74 -4.33 -13.49 12.88
N ILE A 75 -4.99 -13.06 11.79
CA ILE A 75 -5.25 -13.89 10.59
C ILE A 75 -4.57 -13.36 9.33
N THR A 76 -4.03 -12.14 9.36
CA THR A 76 -3.38 -11.49 8.21
C THR A 76 -2.00 -10.95 8.51
N LEU A 77 -1.18 -10.92 7.46
CA LEU A 77 0.07 -10.18 7.39
C LEU A 77 -0.13 -8.96 6.49
N ALA A 78 0.66 -7.90 6.70
CA ALA A 78 0.56 -6.71 5.86
C ALA A 78 1.87 -5.96 5.72
N ARG A 79 1.94 -5.13 4.69
CA ARG A 79 3.03 -4.21 4.39
C ARG A 79 2.43 -2.88 3.95
N SER A 80 3.02 -1.77 4.37
CA SER A 80 2.64 -0.44 3.90
C SER A 80 3.84 0.46 3.68
N GLY A 81 3.64 1.51 2.90
CA GLY A 81 4.64 2.54 2.67
C GLY A 81 4.12 3.67 1.79
N ASP A 82 4.81 4.80 1.85
CA ASP A 82 4.48 5.97 1.06
C ASP A 82 4.95 5.86 -0.40
N LYS A 83 4.22 6.55 -1.27
CA LYS A 83 4.68 6.95 -2.60
C LYS A 83 4.32 8.43 -2.80
N GLY A 84 5.14 9.30 -2.22
CA GLY A 84 4.86 10.73 -2.19
C GLY A 84 3.67 11.01 -1.27
N ALA A 85 2.60 11.61 -1.80
CA ALA A 85 1.37 11.91 -1.06
C ALA A 85 0.44 10.69 -0.84
N ASN A 86 0.74 9.57 -1.51
CA ASN A 86 -0.11 8.40 -1.55
C ASN A 86 0.42 7.31 -0.63
N LEU A 87 -0.48 6.48 -0.12
CA LEU A 87 -0.16 5.33 0.69
C LEU A 87 -0.39 4.04 -0.11
N ASN A 88 0.59 3.14 -0.11
CA ASN A 88 0.43 1.77 -0.58
C ASN A 88 0.25 0.86 0.62
N PHE A 89 -0.73 -0.03 0.55
CA PHE A 89 -1.06 -0.97 1.61
C PHE A 89 -1.45 -2.32 1.01
N GLY A 90 -0.66 -3.35 1.32
CA GLY A 90 -0.96 -4.73 0.95
C GLY A 90 -1.26 -5.55 2.19
N ILE A 91 -2.35 -6.31 2.16
CA ILE A 91 -2.76 -7.27 3.21
C ILE A 91 -2.92 -8.65 2.59
N PHE A 92 -2.41 -9.68 3.26
CA PHE A 92 -2.36 -11.04 2.71
C PHE A 92 -2.50 -12.10 3.80
N VAL A 93 -2.89 -13.30 3.37
CA VAL A 93 -3.03 -14.47 4.24
C VAL A 93 -1.97 -15.51 3.90
N SER A 94 -1.44 -16.20 4.91
CA SER A 94 -0.49 -17.30 4.71
C SER A 94 -1.19 -18.62 4.37
N ASP A 95 -2.43 -18.80 4.82
CA ASP A 95 -3.25 -19.96 4.50
C ASP A 95 -4.16 -19.65 3.30
N PRO A 96 -4.02 -20.35 2.16
CA PRO A 96 -4.90 -20.21 1.00
C PRO A 96 -6.39 -20.39 1.32
N ALA A 97 -6.74 -21.17 2.36
CA ALA A 97 -8.13 -21.36 2.77
C ALA A 97 -8.79 -20.05 3.26
N HIS A 98 -7.99 -19.05 3.65
CA HIS A 98 -8.48 -17.74 4.10
C HIS A 98 -8.61 -16.73 2.95
N TRP A 99 -8.14 -17.06 1.74
CA TRP A 99 -8.08 -16.12 0.62
C TRP A 99 -9.46 -15.58 0.24
N GLU A 100 -10.43 -16.46 0.03
CA GLU A 100 -11.80 -16.09 -0.37
C GLU A 100 -12.47 -15.18 0.67
N TRP A 101 -12.18 -15.39 1.94
CA TRP A 101 -12.64 -14.50 3.01
C TRP A 101 -11.93 -13.15 2.94
N LEU A 102 -10.60 -13.13 2.85
CA LEU A 102 -9.83 -11.88 2.82
C LEU A 102 -10.26 -10.97 1.66
N ARG A 103 -10.34 -11.51 0.44
CA ARG A 103 -10.77 -10.75 -0.74
C ARG A 103 -12.18 -10.20 -0.58
N SER A 104 -13.10 -11.00 -0.04
CA SER A 104 -14.52 -10.65 0.14
C SER A 104 -14.72 -9.64 1.25
N PHE A 105 -13.91 -9.74 2.31
CA PHE A 105 -13.95 -8.86 3.46
C PHE A 105 -13.30 -7.50 3.16
N MET A 106 -12.11 -7.49 2.56
CA MET A 106 -11.35 -6.26 2.29
C MET A 106 -11.83 -5.58 1.01
N THR A 107 -13.04 -5.02 1.03
CA THR A 107 -13.59 -4.16 -0.04
C THR A 107 -13.10 -2.71 0.08
N ILE A 108 -13.35 -1.89 -0.95
CA ILE A 108 -13.10 -0.44 -0.89
C ILE A 108 -13.89 0.19 0.27
N SER A 109 -15.17 -0.16 0.40
CA SER A 109 -16.02 0.33 1.51
C SER A 109 -15.46 -0.12 2.86
N ARG A 110 -15.05 -1.39 2.99
CA ARG A 110 -14.49 -1.89 4.24
C ARG A 110 -13.21 -1.16 4.62
N MET A 111 -12.36 -0.84 3.64
CA MET A 111 -11.14 -0.06 3.88
C MET A 111 -11.48 1.33 4.44
N ARG A 112 -12.52 2.00 3.94
CA ARG A 112 -13.01 3.27 4.49
C ARG A 112 -13.51 3.10 5.93
N ASP A 113 -14.30 2.06 6.19
CA ASP A 113 -14.80 1.77 7.54
C ASP A 113 -13.67 1.53 8.54
N LEU A 114 -12.61 0.82 8.12
CA LEU A 114 -11.45 0.52 8.96
C LEU A 114 -10.59 1.76 9.25
N LEU A 115 -10.55 2.73 8.33
CA LEU A 115 -9.91 4.03 8.56
C LEU A 115 -10.67 4.85 9.61
N GLY A 116 -12.00 4.78 9.62
CA GLY A 116 -12.86 5.51 10.54
C GLY A 116 -12.61 7.02 10.42
N ASP A 117 -12.32 7.68 11.53
CA ASP A 117 -12.11 9.14 11.60
C ASP A 117 -10.88 9.63 10.81
N ASP A 118 -9.96 8.73 10.41
CA ASP A 118 -8.83 9.07 9.55
C ASP A 118 -9.23 9.19 8.07
N TRP A 119 -10.45 8.77 7.69
CA TRP A 119 -10.98 8.96 6.35
C TRP A 119 -11.40 10.41 6.09
N ASP A 120 -11.12 10.88 4.88
CA ASP A 120 -11.55 12.17 4.36
C ASP A 120 -12.08 11.95 2.94
N ASP A 121 -13.22 12.55 2.59
CA ASP A 121 -13.85 12.38 1.28
C ASP A 121 -13.05 12.98 0.12
N SER A 122 -12.02 13.77 0.40
CA SER A 122 -11.03 14.20 -0.59
C SER A 122 -10.07 13.07 -1.00
N PHE A 123 -10.01 11.96 -0.24
CA PHE A 123 -9.19 10.81 -0.59
C PHE A 123 -9.90 9.91 -1.60
N SER A 124 -9.10 9.21 -2.41
CA SER A 124 -9.58 8.14 -3.28
C SER A 124 -8.83 6.85 -2.99
N ILE A 125 -9.48 5.71 -3.26
CA ILE A 125 -8.93 4.38 -3.02
C ILE A 125 -8.96 3.61 -4.34
N GLU A 126 -7.80 3.08 -4.73
CA GLU A 126 -7.71 1.99 -5.70
C GLU A 126 -7.56 0.66 -4.97
N ARG A 127 -8.23 -0.39 -5.46
CA ARG A 127 -8.14 -1.76 -4.91
C ARG A 127 -7.84 -2.75 -6.03
N VAL A 128 -6.83 -3.59 -5.81
CA VAL A 128 -6.42 -4.67 -6.73
C VAL A 128 -6.19 -5.96 -5.96
N GLU A 129 -6.49 -7.09 -6.59
CA GLU A 129 -6.24 -8.42 -6.04
C GLU A 129 -4.98 -9.04 -6.67
N PHE A 130 -4.20 -9.76 -5.87
CA PHE A 130 -3.08 -10.57 -6.32
C PHE A 130 -3.32 -12.04 -5.95
N PRO A 131 -4.09 -12.79 -6.77
CA PRO A 131 -4.57 -14.12 -6.41
C PRO A 131 -3.45 -15.12 -6.12
N HIS A 132 -2.32 -15.03 -6.83
CA HIS A 132 -1.19 -15.97 -6.69
C HIS A 132 -0.39 -15.81 -5.40
N ILE A 133 -0.56 -14.70 -4.67
CA ILE A 133 0.06 -14.46 -3.36
C ILE A 133 -0.98 -14.16 -2.28
N HIS A 134 -2.25 -14.40 -2.59
CA HIS A 134 -3.40 -14.24 -1.69
C HIS A 134 -3.43 -12.87 -0.99
N ALA A 135 -3.16 -11.82 -1.77
CA ALA A 135 -3.09 -10.45 -1.27
C ALA A 135 -4.17 -9.56 -1.88
N VAL A 136 -4.68 -8.63 -1.08
CA VAL A 136 -5.44 -7.47 -1.54
C VAL A 136 -4.57 -6.24 -1.33
N HIS A 137 -4.44 -5.42 -2.38
CA HIS A 137 -3.62 -4.22 -2.35
C HIS A 137 -4.49 -2.98 -2.55
N PHE A 138 -4.19 -1.96 -1.77
CA PHE A 138 -4.83 -0.66 -1.81
C PHE A 138 -3.81 0.43 -2.09
N VAL A 139 -4.20 1.40 -2.92
CA VAL A 139 -3.55 2.71 -2.99
C VAL A 139 -4.54 3.73 -2.46
N ILE A 140 -4.16 4.47 -1.42
CA ILE A 140 -4.97 5.55 -0.86
C ILE A 140 -4.31 6.87 -1.22
N TYR A 141 -5.00 7.64 -2.06
CA TYR A 141 -4.49 8.90 -2.60
C TYR A 141 -4.77 10.05 -1.63
N GLY A 142 -3.77 10.91 -1.42
CA GLY A 142 -3.89 12.13 -0.62
C GLY A 142 -3.82 11.93 0.91
N ILE A 143 -3.92 10.70 1.41
CA ILE A 143 -3.88 10.42 2.86
C ILE A 143 -2.54 10.78 3.53
N LEU A 144 -1.46 11.05 2.79
CA LEU A 144 -0.20 11.52 3.37
C LEU A 144 0.05 13.02 3.12
N GLY A 145 -0.97 13.76 2.68
CA GLY A 145 -0.89 15.20 2.45
C GLY A 145 0.03 15.53 1.28
N ARG A 146 1.15 16.22 1.52
CA ARG A 146 2.16 16.56 0.49
C ARG A 146 3.39 15.64 0.53
N GLY A 147 3.22 14.44 1.11
CA GLY A 147 4.27 13.45 1.32
C GLY A 147 5.19 13.76 2.49
N VAL A 148 6.08 12.81 2.82
CA VAL A 148 6.94 12.81 4.02
C VAL A 148 7.60 14.15 4.29
N SER A 149 8.22 14.77 3.29
CA SER A 149 8.99 16.01 3.44
C SER A 149 8.12 17.23 3.80
N SER A 150 6.80 17.08 3.74
CA SER A 150 5.80 18.15 3.89
C SER A 150 4.55 17.70 4.66
N SER A 151 4.60 16.55 5.34
CA SER A 151 3.47 16.00 6.06
C SER A 151 3.51 16.41 7.52
N SER A 152 2.36 16.82 8.06
CA SER A 152 2.17 17.04 9.49
C SER A 152 1.67 15.80 10.23
N ARG A 153 1.48 14.67 9.53
CA ARG A 153 0.99 13.42 10.13
C ARG A 153 2.08 12.75 10.96
N LEU A 154 1.65 12.03 12.00
CA LEU A 154 2.54 11.25 12.86
C LEU A 154 3.27 10.16 12.06
N ASP A 155 2.56 9.44 11.19
CA ASP A 155 3.12 8.44 10.28
C ASP A 155 3.21 8.97 8.84
N GLY A 156 4.10 9.94 8.62
CA GLY A 156 4.29 10.53 7.29
C GLY A 156 4.82 9.55 6.22
N TYR A 157 5.48 8.47 6.63
CA TYR A 157 6.00 7.41 5.75
C TYR A 157 4.98 6.28 5.49
N GLY A 158 3.84 6.29 6.17
CA GLY A 158 2.86 5.21 6.10
C GLY A 158 3.38 3.85 6.58
N LYS A 159 4.45 3.81 7.39
CA LYS A 159 5.08 2.54 7.83
C LYS A 159 4.31 1.88 8.96
N GLY A 160 3.65 2.66 9.80
CA GLY A 160 2.79 2.18 10.89
C GLY A 160 1.37 1.87 10.43
N PHE A 161 0.97 2.33 9.24
CA PHE A 161 -0.37 2.10 8.70
C PHE A 161 -0.79 0.63 8.68
N ALA A 162 0.10 -0.27 8.24
CA ALA A 162 -0.19 -1.70 8.22
C ALA A 162 -0.54 -2.24 9.62
N ASP A 163 0.21 -1.82 10.64
CA ASP A 163 -0.05 -2.25 12.02
C ASP A 163 -1.32 -1.60 12.58
N TYR A 164 -1.59 -0.34 12.24
CA TYR A 164 -2.85 0.33 12.60
C TYR A 164 -4.08 -0.43 12.09
N ILE A 165 -4.07 -0.85 10.82
CA ILE A 165 -5.18 -1.63 10.24
C ILE A 165 -5.23 -3.05 10.82
N ARG A 166 -4.07 -3.69 11.01
CA ARG A 166 -3.99 -5.03 11.61
C ARG A 166 -4.46 -5.05 13.07
N ASP A 167 -4.40 -3.94 13.80
CA ASP A 167 -4.85 -3.87 15.19
C ASP A 167 -6.38 -3.75 15.33
N LYS A 168 -7.10 -3.49 14.24
CA LYS A 168 -8.57 -3.41 14.25
C LYS A 168 -9.17 -4.77 14.63
N VAL A 169 -10.10 -4.74 15.59
CA VAL A 169 -10.89 -5.91 15.97
C VAL A 169 -12.02 -6.10 14.95
N VAL A 170 -12.15 -7.32 14.43
CA VAL A 170 -13.10 -7.67 13.37
C VAL A 170 -13.73 -9.03 13.63
N SER A 171 -14.98 -9.19 13.19
CA SER A 171 -15.68 -10.47 13.22
C SER A 171 -15.15 -11.42 12.14
N VAL A 172 -14.60 -12.55 12.55
CA VAL A 172 -14.02 -13.57 11.66
C VAL A 172 -14.75 -14.90 11.82
N PRO A 173 -15.12 -15.61 10.74
CA PRO A 173 -15.74 -16.93 10.82
C PRO A 173 -14.94 -17.92 11.69
N VAL A 174 -15.61 -18.63 12.59
CA VAL A 174 -14.92 -19.54 13.55
C VAL A 174 -14.23 -20.72 12.87
N GLN A 175 -14.63 -21.07 11.65
CA GLN A 175 -14.05 -22.15 10.85
C GLN A 175 -12.59 -21.91 10.44
N PHE A 176 -12.11 -20.66 10.55
CA PHE A 176 -10.69 -20.36 10.35
C PHE A 176 -9.91 -20.72 11.61
N ASP A 177 -9.09 -21.77 11.47
CA ASP A 177 -8.18 -22.26 12.49
C ASP A 177 -7.06 -21.23 12.67
N LEU A 178 -7.20 -20.39 13.71
CA LEU A 178 -6.17 -19.44 14.08
C LEU A 178 -5.12 -20.19 14.89
N LYS A 179 -4.33 -21.02 14.22
CA LYS A 179 -3.07 -21.48 14.80
C LYS A 179 -2.30 -20.23 15.17
N GLN A 180 -1.93 -20.10 16.45
CA GLN A 180 -1.25 -18.92 16.97
C GLN A 180 -0.12 -18.54 16.02
N SER A 181 -0.34 -17.47 15.24
CA SER A 181 0.66 -16.96 14.33
C SER A 181 1.82 -16.53 15.22
N THR A 182 2.93 -17.26 15.13
CA THR A 182 4.13 -17.01 15.89
C THR A 182 4.51 -15.56 15.62
N ARG A 183 4.26 -14.67 16.58
CA ARG A 183 4.66 -13.26 16.48
C ARG A 183 6.18 -13.25 16.28
N LEU A 184 6.61 -12.89 15.07
CA LEU A 184 8.00 -12.58 14.75
C LEU A 184 8.43 -11.30 15.48
#